data_AF-A0A9W5Y7Q5-F1
#
_entry.id   AF-A0A9W5Y7Q5-F1
#
_cell.length_a   1.000
_cell.length_b   1.000
_cell.length_c   1.000
_cell.angle_alpha   90.00
_cell.angle_beta   90.00
_cell.angle_gamma   90.00
#
_symmetry.space_group_name_H-M   'P 1'
#
loop_
_entity.id
_entity.type
_entity.pdbx_description
1 polymer ?
#
loop_
_entity_poly.entity_id
_entity_poly.type
_entity_poly.pdbx_seq_one_letter_code
_entity_poly.pdbx_strand_id
1 'polypeptide(L)'
;MSNNVEVTKKRKSALLLPVGALLVAGILLLLGQPFVLNIPFFEGLGKEVFANLPIIVAIIVAIAISTEDHGAVVLSAALGYFVLDKGVTTINEANNMGIVAGILAGLAAGFLYNKYKNVQLPTWLAFFGGKRFVPIVTAFTCIILALIFGYAWIPLERLF
;
A
#
# COMPACT_ATOMS: atom_id res chain seq x y z
N MET A 1 10.79 -0.65 -29.32
CA MET A 1 10.65 -2.00 -28.70
C MET A 1 11.43 -2.16 -27.38
N SER A 2 12.50 -1.40 -27.12
CA SER A 2 13.30 -1.50 -25.87
C SER A 2 12.54 -1.16 -24.57
N ASN A 3 11.77 -0.05 -24.53
CA ASN A 3 11.11 0.40 -23.30
C ASN A 3 10.10 -0.60 -22.71
N ASN A 4 9.41 -1.39 -23.54
CA ASN A 4 8.38 -2.31 -23.04
C ASN A 4 8.98 -3.53 -22.31
N VAL A 5 10.21 -3.92 -22.66
CA VAL A 5 10.92 -5.03 -22.00
C VAL A 5 11.46 -4.59 -20.64
N GLU A 6 11.96 -3.35 -20.53
CA GLU A 6 12.40 -2.78 -19.25
C GLU A 6 11.25 -2.60 -18.27
N VAL A 7 10.11 -2.07 -18.72
CA VAL A 7 8.91 -1.89 -17.89
C VAL A 7 8.38 -3.23 -17.40
N THR A 8 8.34 -4.25 -18.26
CA THR A 8 7.87 -5.59 -17.87
C THR A 8 8.84 -6.31 -16.93
N LYS A 9 10.16 -6.15 -17.10
CA LYS A 9 11.17 -6.67 -16.17
C LYS A 9 11.08 -6.00 -14.80
N LYS A 10 10.88 -4.69 -14.76
CA LYS A 10 10.74 -3.91 -13.52
C LYS A 10 9.47 -4.27 -12.75
N ARG A 11 8.35 -4.50 -13.45
CA ARG A 11 7.09 -5.00 -12.87
C ARG A 11 7.25 -6.36 -12.20
N LYS A 12 7.89 -7.31 -12.89
CA LYS A 12 8.16 -8.65 -12.36
C LYS A 12 9.07 -8.60 -11.12
N SER A 13 10.07 -7.72 -11.12
CA SER A 13 10.96 -7.53 -9.95
C SER A 13 10.23 -6.93 -8.74
N ALA A 14 9.37 -5.94 -8.94
CA ALA A 14 8.60 -5.32 -7.86
C ALA A 14 7.66 -6.33 -7.17
N LEU A 15 7.05 -7.24 -7.94
CA LEU A 15 6.18 -8.31 -7.43
C LEU A 15 6.92 -9.37 -6.59
N LEU A 16 8.25 -9.44 -6.67
CA LEU A 16 9.07 -10.37 -5.88
C LEU A 16 9.48 -9.79 -4.51
N LEU A 17 9.39 -8.47 -4.33
CA LEU A 17 9.71 -7.79 -3.07
C LEU A 17 8.90 -8.27 -1.84
N PRO A 18 7.58 -8.59 -1.94
CA PRO A 18 6.82 -9.06 -0.77
C PRO A 18 7.30 -10.43 -0.30
N VAL A 19 7.72 -11.28 -1.24
CA VAL A 19 8.21 -12.63 -0.93
C VAL A 19 9.49 -12.54 -0.11
N GLY A 20 10.40 -11.62 -0.44
CA GLY A 20 11.59 -11.35 0.35
C GLY A 20 11.27 -10.87 1.77
N ALA A 21 10.31 -9.95 1.92
CA ALA A 21 9.89 -9.45 3.24
C ALA A 21 9.24 -10.55 4.10
N LEU A 22 8.41 -11.41 3.49
CA LEU A 22 7.77 -12.55 4.16
C LEU A 22 8.79 -13.59 4.64
N LEU A 23 9.84 -13.86 3.85
CA LEU A 23 10.92 -14.77 4.23
C LEU A 23 11.66 -14.26 5.47
N VAL A 24 12.01 -12.97 5.48
CA VAL A 24 12.65 -12.33 6.64
C VAL A 24 11.75 -12.40 7.86
N ALA A 25 10.48 -12.00 7.73
CA ALA A 25 9.51 -12.03 8.83
C ALA A 25 9.32 -13.44 9.41
N GLY A 26 9.23 -14.45 8.54
CA GLY A 26 9.11 -15.86 8.94
C GLY A 26 10.33 -16.39 9.68
N ILE A 27 11.54 -16.04 9.22
CA ILE A 27 12.78 -16.41 9.91
C ILE A 27 12.87 -15.73 11.29
N LEU A 28 12.50 -14.45 11.41
CA LEU A 28 12.49 -13.76 12.70
C LEU A 28 11.51 -14.38 13.69
N LEU A 29 10.29 -14.72 13.25
CA LEU A 29 9.33 -15.45 14.08
C LEU A 29 9.86 -16.82 14.50
N LEU A 30 10.52 -17.54 13.60
CA LEU A 30 11.07 -18.85 13.88
C LEU A 30 12.20 -18.78 14.93
N LEU A 31 13.06 -17.76 14.88
CA LEU A 31 14.11 -17.54 15.89
C LEU A 31 13.52 -17.17 17.26
N GLY A 32 12.32 -16.58 17.30
CA GLY A 32 11.60 -16.30 18.53
C GLY A 32 10.96 -17.52 19.21
N GLN A 33 10.80 -18.64 18.49
CA GLN A 33 10.15 -19.83 19.04
C GLN A 33 10.99 -20.48 20.17
N PRO A 34 10.33 -21.10 21.17
CA PRO A 34 11.00 -21.77 22.28
C PRO A 34 11.93 -22.91 21.85
N PHE A 35 11.77 -23.42 20.61
CA PHE A 35 12.57 -24.51 20.04
C PHE A 35 13.91 -24.08 19.41
N VAL A 36 14.15 -22.78 19.19
CA VAL A 36 15.33 -22.31 18.42
C VAL A 36 16.26 -21.44 19.27
N LEU A 37 15.79 -20.28 19.72
CA LEU A 37 16.60 -19.33 20.50
C LEU A 37 15.84 -18.75 21.72
N ASN A 38 14.51 -18.84 21.78
CA ASN A 38 13.66 -18.37 22.89
C ASN A 38 13.98 -16.94 23.36
N ILE A 39 14.28 -16.05 22.42
CA ILE A 39 14.52 -14.64 22.70
C ILE A 39 13.27 -13.85 22.28
N PRO A 40 12.51 -13.27 23.23
CA PRO A 40 11.24 -12.56 22.94
C PRO A 40 11.43 -11.33 22.05
N PHE A 41 12.66 -10.82 21.92
CA PHE A 41 13.03 -9.76 20.99
C PHE A 41 12.73 -10.11 19.52
N PHE A 42 13.12 -11.31 19.05
CA PHE A 42 12.94 -11.70 17.64
C PHE A 42 11.47 -12.00 17.31
N GLU A 43 10.72 -12.53 18.28
CA GLU A 43 9.28 -12.76 18.13
C GLU A 43 8.52 -11.44 17.94
N GLY A 44 8.84 -10.41 18.74
CA GLY A 44 8.24 -9.08 18.62
C GLY A 44 8.51 -8.42 17.27
N LEU A 45 9.75 -8.51 16.78
CA LEU A 45 10.13 -7.97 15.47
C LEU A 45 9.41 -8.70 14.32
N GLY A 46 9.30 -10.03 14.39
CA GLY A 46 8.58 -10.81 13.38
C GLY A 46 7.12 -10.39 13.28
N LYS A 47 6.41 -10.29 14.42
CA LYS A 47 5.01 -9.84 14.48
C LYS A 47 4.81 -8.44 13.90
N GLU A 48 5.71 -7.51 14.19
CA GLU A 48 5.62 -6.14 13.69
C GLU A 48 5.73 -6.06 12.15
N VAL A 49 6.60 -6.89 11.54
CA VAL A 49 6.71 -6.95 10.08
C VAL A 49 5.43 -7.49 9.46
N PHE A 50 4.80 -8.50 10.07
CA PHE A 50 3.51 -9.02 9.61
C PHE A 50 2.37 -8.01 9.81
N ALA A 51 2.37 -7.25 10.90
CA ALA A 51 1.39 -6.20 11.16
C ALA A 51 1.44 -5.09 10.08
N ASN A 52 2.64 -4.77 9.59
CA ASN A 52 2.84 -3.78 8.53
C ASN A 52 2.91 -4.40 7.11
N LEU A 53 2.58 -5.68 6.95
CA LEU A 53 2.51 -6.31 5.63
C LEU A 53 1.57 -5.59 4.65
N PRO A 54 0.38 -5.10 5.07
CA PRO A 54 -0.54 -4.44 4.16
C PRO A 54 0.03 -3.18 3.50
N ILE A 55 0.78 -2.36 4.24
CA ILE A 55 1.41 -1.16 3.66
C ILE A 55 2.53 -1.54 2.67
N ILE A 56 3.29 -2.60 2.97
CA ILE A 56 4.31 -3.13 2.06
C ILE A 56 3.65 -3.58 0.75
N VAL A 57 2.53 -4.30 0.85
CA VAL A 57 1.74 -4.72 -0.31
C VAL A 57 1.20 -3.52 -1.09
N ALA A 58 0.69 -2.49 -0.41
CA ALA A 58 0.19 -1.27 -1.07
C ALA A 58 1.26 -0.59 -1.94
N ILE A 59 2.45 -0.42 -1.37
CA ILE A 59 3.58 0.20 -2.06
C ILE A 59 3.97 -0.62 -3.29
N ILE A 60 4.05 -1.94 -3.15
CA ILE A 60 4.47 -2.85 -4.22
C ILE A 60 3.46 -2.86 -5.37
N VAL A 61 2.18 -2.95 -5.06
CA VAL A 61 1.10 -2.91 -6.06
C VAL A 61 1.12 -1.57 -6.80
N ALA A 62 1.31 -0.46 -6.09
CA ALA A 62 1.40 0.86 -6.71
C ALA A 62 2.59 0.99 -7.66
N ILE A 63 3.78 0.51 -7.25
CA ILE A 63 4.99 0.47 -8.08
C ILE A 63 4.79 -0.44 -9.30
N ALA A 64 4.14 -1.59 -9.13
CA ALA A 64 3.89 -2.52 -10.22
C ALA A 64 3.02 -1.90 -11.32
N ILE A 65 2.17 -0.93 -10.99
CA ILE A 65 1.26 -0.30 -11.96
C ILE A 65 1.83 1.00 -12.52
N SER A 66 2.65 1.72 -11.74
CA SER A 66 3.18 3.02 -12.15
C SER A 66 4.23 2.93 -13.26
N THR A 67 4.31 4.00 -14.05
CA THR A 67 5.08 4.00 -15.30
C THR A 67 6.44 4.69 -15.21
N GLU A 68 6.63 5.68 -14.33
CA GLU A 68 7.81 6.58 -14.44
C GLU A 68 8.43 7.07 -13.14
N ASP A 69 7.67 7.45 -12.10
CA ASP A 69 8.26 7.78 -10.78
C ASP A 69 7.85 6.80 -9.71
N HIS A 70 8.84 6.41 -8.91
CA HIS A 70 8.63 5.58 -7.73
C HIS A 70 8.39 6.45 -6.49
N GLY A 71 9.02 7.63 -6.38
CA GLY A 71 8.94 8.47 -5.17
C GLY A 71 7.52 8.98 -4.84
N ALA A 72 6.86 9.64 -5.80
CA ALA A 72 5.52 10.18 -5.58
C ALA A 72 4.46 9.07 -5.42
N VAL A 73 4.65 7.94 -6.11
CA VAL A 73 3.74 6.79 -6.08
C VAL A 73 3.78 6.09 -4.73
N VAL A 74 4.98 5.82 -4.23
CA VAL A 74 5.20 5.18 -2.92
C VAL A 74 4.58 6.04 -1.82
N LEU A 75 4.80 7.36 -1.86
CA LEU A 75 4.21 8.29 -0.90
C LEU A 75 2.68 8.29 -0.98
N SER A 76 2.13 8.32 -2.20
CA SER A 76 0.67 8.29 -2.41
C SER A 76 0.05 6.98 -1.91
N ALA A 77 0.72 5.85 -2.13
CA ALA A 77 0.26 4.53 -1.68
C ALA A 77 0.31 4.39 -0.16
N ALA A 78 1.40 4.84 0.47
CA ALA A 78 1.54 4.84 1.92
C ALA A 78 0.47 5.73 2.58
N LEU A 79 0.32 6.97 2.10
CA LEU A 79 -0.70 7.90 2.60
C LEU A 79 -2.12 7.36 2.36
N GLY A 80 -2.40 6.85 1.16
CA GLY A 80 -3.69 6.27 0.82
C GLY A 80 -4.03 5.05 1.69
N TYR A 81 -3.05 4.20 1.99
CA TYR A 81 -3.22 3.06 2.89
C TYR A 81 -3.55 3.53 4.30
N PHE A 82 -2.80 4.47 4.88
CA PHE A 82 -3.09 4.95 6.24
C PHE A 82 -4.46 5.62 6.34
N VAL A 83 -4.84 6.41 5.33
CA VAL A 83 -6.16 7.05 5.27
C VAL A 83 -7.27 6.01 5.17
N LEU A 84 -7.07 4.95 4.39
CA LEU A 84 -8.07 3.90 4.21
C LEU A 84 -8.16 3.00 5.45
N ASP A 85 -7.04 2.52 5.97
CA ASP A 85 -6.97 1.71 7.19
C ASP A 85 -7.59 2.47 8.37
N LYS A 86 -7.08 3.66 8.68
CA LYS A 86 -7.59 4.46 9.80
C LYS A 86 -9.02 4.94 9.56
N GLY A 87 -9.36 5.37 8.36
CA GLY A 87 -10.70 5.84 8.02
C GLY A 87 -11.77 4.75 8.12
N VAL A 88 -11.41 3.48 7.91
CA VAL A 88 -12.32 2.36 8.09
C VAL A 88 -12.44 2.01 9.58
N THR A 89 -11.33 2.01 10.32
CA THR A 89 -11.36 1.75 11.78
C THR A 89 -12.11 2.83 12.58
N THR A 90 -12.15 4.08 12.13
CA THR A 90 -12.89 5.16 12.81
C THR A 90 -14.41 5.01 12.68
N ILE A 91 -14.88 4.31 11.64
CA ILE A 91 -16.31 4.01 11.46
C ILE A 91 -16.67 2.77 12.28
N ASN A 92 -15.81 1.75 12.27
CA ASN A 92 -15.97 0.55 13.09
C ASN A 92 -14.60 0.00 13.48
N GLU A 93 -14.29 0.02 14.79
CA GLU A 93 -13.01 -0.43 15.34
C GLU A 93 -12.72 -1.92 15.06
N ALA A 94 -13.75 -2.72 14.80
CA ALA A 94 -13.60 -4.13 14.47
C ALA A 94 -13.20 -4.40 13.01
N ASN A 95 -13.29 -3.41 12.11
CA ASN A 95 -12.89 -3.62 10.73
C ASN A 95 -11.37 -3.71 10.62
N ASN A 96 -10.85 -4.90 10.33
CA ASN A 96 -9.48 -5.08 9.88
C ASN A 96 -9.48 -5.58 8.43
N MET A 97 -9.34 -4.66 7.48
CA MET A 97 -9.23 -5.02 6.06
C MET A 97 -7.88 -5.68 5.73
N GLY A 98 -6.86 -5.55 6.60
CA GLY A 98 -5.54 -6.14 6.44
C GLY A 98 -4.97 -5.93 5.04
N ILE A 99 -4.55 -7.02 4.39
CA ILE A 99 -3.92 -7.01 3.05
C ILE A 99 -4.85 -6.41 1.98
N VAL A 100 -6.16 -6.53 2.12
CA VAL A 100 -7.12 -6.02 1.12
C VAL A 100 -7.10 -4.49 1.07
N ALA A 101 -7.03 -3.83 2.22
CA ALA A 101 -6.80 -2.38 2.28
C ALA A 101 -5.51 -1.98 1.57
N GLY A 102 -4.45 -2.77 1.77
CA GLY A 102 -3.17 -2.58 1.09
C GLY A 102 -3.29 -2.64 -0.43
N ILE A 103 -3.91 -3.71 -0.96
CA ILE A 103 -4.11 -3.90 -2.40
C ILE A 103 -4.96 -2.77 -2.99
N LEU A 104 -6.07 -2.40 -2.34
CA LEU A 104 -6.97 -1.34 -2.81
C LEU A 104 -6.27 0.02 -2.85
N ALA A 105 -5.57 0.38 -1.77
CA ALA A 105 -4.80 1.62 -1.71
C ALA A 105 -3.68 1.66 -2.77
N GLY A 106 -2.98 0.54 -2.96
CA GLY A 106 -1.93 0.41 -3.97
C GLY A 106 -2.46 0.54 -5.41
N LEU A 107 -3.60 -0.10 -5.70
CA LEU A 107 -4.29 0.03 -6.99
C LEU A 107 -4.70 1.48 -7.23
N ALA A 108 -5.38 2.09 -6.27
CA ALA A 108 -5.82 3.48 -6.38
C ALA A 108 -4.63 4.42 -6.64
N ALA A 109 -3.57 4.34 -5.83
CA ALA A 109 -2.37 5.17 -6.02
C ALA A 109 -1.71 4.97 -7.39
N GLY A 110 -1.58 3.72 -7.85
CA GLY A 110 -0.99 3.40 -9.15
C GLY A 110 -1.81 3.93 -10.34
N PHE A 111 -3.13 3.75 -10.30
CA PHE A 111 -4.04 4.25 -11.34
C PHE A 111 -4.10 5.78 -11.35
N LEU A 112 -4.24 6.41 -10.18
CA LEU A 112 -4.28 7.86 -10.06
C LEU A 112 -2.96 8.51 -10.48
N TYR A 113 -1.82 7.89 -10.17
CA TYR A 113 -0.54 8.38 -10.65
C TYR A 113 -0.48 8.42 -12.17
N ASN A 114 -0.86 7.33 -12.85
CA ASN A 114 -0.83 7.27 -14.31
C ASN A 114 -1.78 8.31 -14.95
N LYS A 115 -2.90 8.62 -14.30
CA LYS A 115 -3.89 9.61 -14.79
C LYS A 115 -3.48 11.05 -14.50
N TYR A 116 -2.99 11.36 -13.30
CA TYR A 116 -2.82 12.73 -12.81
C TYR A 116 -1.36 13.23 -12.83
N LYS A 117 -0.37 12.39 -13.20
CA LYS A 117 1.06 12.77 -13.22
C LYS A 117 1.40 14.01 -14.07
N ASN A 118 0.59 14.33 -15.08
CA ASN A 118 0.84 15.42 -16.03
C ASN A 118 -0.21 16.55 -15.95
N VAL A 119 -1.04 16.59 -14.90
CA VAL A 119 -2.05 17.64 -14.76
C VAL A 119 -1.40 18.98 -14.43
N GLN A 120 -1.67 19.99 -15.25
CA GLN A 120 -1.26 21.36 -15.01
C GLN A 120 -2.41 22.12 -14.36
N LEU A 121 -2.14 22.67 -13.17
CA LEU A 121 -3.09 23.47 -12.43
C LEU A 121 -2.96 24.95 -12.84
N PRO A 122 -4.04 25.76 -12.72
CA PRO A 122 -4.02 27.19 -13.02
C PRO A 122 -2.98 27.94 -12.17
N THR A 123 -2.54 29.11 -12.64
CA THR A 123 -1.30 29.81 -12.21
C THR A 123 -1.17 30.04 -10.69
N TRP A 124 -2.28 30.15 -9.96
CA TRP A 124 -2.33 30.32 -8.50
C TRP A 124 -2.13 29.02 -7.70
N LEU A 125 -2.37 27.85 -8.32
CA LEU A 125 -2.24 26.52 -7.70
C LEU A 125 -1.14 25.67 -8.38
N ALA A 126 -0.34 26.28 -9.25
CA ALA A 126 0.70 25.63 -10.05
C ALA A 126 1.77 24.90 -9.20
N PHE A 127 1.93 25.28 -7.93
CA PHE A 127 2.83 24.61 -6.98
C PHE A 127 2.49 23.13 -6.74
N PHE A 128 1.20 22.78 -6.81
CA PHE A 128 0.73 21.39 -6.69
C PHE A 128 0.63 20.67 -8.03
N GLY A 129 0.96 21.33 -9.15
CA GLY A 129 0.88 20.75 -10.48
C GLY A 129 1.80 19.54 -10.69
N GLY A 130 1.41 18.67 -11.62
CA GLY A 130 2.16 17.48 -12.00
C GLY A 130 2.17 16.41 -10.91
N LYS A 131 3.35 15.83 -10.67
CA LYS A 131 3.53 14.63 -9.83
C LYS A 131 3.25 14.84 -8.34
N ARG A 132 3.24 16.10 -7.88
CA ARG A 132 2.93 16.49 -6.49
C ARG A 132 1.43 16.51 -6.20
N PHE A 133 0.59 16.53 -7.24
CA PHE A 133 -0.86 16.48 -7.10
C PHE A 133 -1.33 15.07 -6.70
N VAL A 134 -0.59 14.04 -7.13
CA VAL A 134 -1.01 12.64 -7.02
C VAL A 134 -1.28 12.21 -5.57
N PRO A 135 -0.42 12.53 -4.57
CA PRO A 135 -0.71 12.19 -3.18
C PRO A 135 -2.02 12.80 -2.66
N ILE A 136 -2.34 14.02 -3.07
CA ILE A 136 -3.55 14.74 -2.64
C ILE A 136 -4.80 14.03 -3.17
N VAL A 137 -4.84 13.77 -4.48
CA VAL A 137 -5.99 13.09 -5.10
C VAL A 137 -6.15 11.66 -4.56
N THR A 138 -5.03 10.99 -4.30
CA THR A 138 -5.04 9.64 -3.72
C THR A 138 -5.63 9.65 -2.32
N ALA A 139 -5.22 10.58 -1.46
CA ALA A 139 -5.80 10.73 -0.13
C ALA A 139 -7.31 10.98 -0.19
N PHE A 140 -7.77 11.92 -1.02
CA PHE A 140 -9.21 12.18 -1.19
C PHE A 140 -9.98 10.96 -1.70
N THR A 141 -9.41 10.22 -2.65
CA THR A 141 -10.03 9.00 -3.18
C THR A 141 -10.09 7.91 -2.11
N CYS A 142 -9.04 7.74 -1.32
CA CYS A 142 -8.99 6.80 -0.20
C CYS A 142 -9.96 7.18 0.92
N ILE A 143 -10.26 8.48 1.16
CA ILE A 143 -11.33 8.90 2.09
C ILE A 143 -12.69 8.40 1.60
N ILE A 144 -13.00 8.59 0.32
CA ILE A 144 -14.27 8.14 -0.27
C ILE A 144 -14.36 6.60 -0.19
N LEU A 145 -13.28 5.90 -0.53
CA LEU A 145 -13.21 4.45 -0.40
C LEU A 145 -13.37 4.02 1.05
N ALA A 146 -12.75 4.69 2.02
CA ALA A 146 -12.87 4.38 3.44
C ALA A 146 -14.32 4.52 3.93
N LEU A 147 -15.05 5.54 3.47
CA LEU A 147 -16.48 5.68 3.78
C LEU A 147 -17.28 4.50 3.21
N ILE A 148 -17.07 4.16 1.94
CA ILE A 148 -17.81 3.06 1.29
C ILE A 148 -17.50 1.71 1.98
N PHE A 149 -16.23 1.39 2.13
CA PHE A 149 -15.78 0.13 2.73
C PHE A 149 -16.05 0.09 4.23
N GLY A 150 -16.02 1.23 4.95
CA GLY A 150 -16.36 1.29 6.36
C GLY A 150 -17.75 0.72 6.66
N TYR A 151 -18.74 1.07 5.83
CA TYR A 151 -20.11 0.54 5.96
C TYR A 151 -20.30 -0.83 5.30
N ALA A 152 -19.59 -1.12 4.20
CA ALA A 152 -19.78 -2.35 3.43
C ALA A 152 -18.93 -3.55 3.89
N TRP A 153 -17.87 -3.33 4.69
CA TRP A 153 -16.89 -4.39 5.01
C TRP A 153 -17.40 -5.43 6.00
N ILE A 154 -18.03 -5.04 7.12
CA ILE A 154 -18.57 -6.02 8.11
C ILE A 154 -19.54 -7.02 7.48
N PRO A 155 -20.49 -6.60 6.62
CA PRO A 155 -21.34 -7.55 5.90
C PRO A 155 -20.57 -8.51 4.98
N LEU A 156 -19.50 -8.02 4.33
CA LEU A 156 -18.63 -8.81 3.44
C LEU A 156 -17.77 -9.81 4.23
N GLU A 157 -17.21 -9.39 5.36
CA GLU A 157 -16.41 -10.25 6.23
C GLU A 157 -17.24 -11.39 6.82
N ARG A 158 -18.52 -11.15 7.12
CA ARG A 158 -19.43 -12.22 7.59
C ARG A 158 -19.83 -13.23 6.51
N LEU A 159 -19.60 -12.91 5.23
CA LEU A 159 -19.90 -13.78 4.09
C LEU A 159 -18.72 -14.68 3.69
N PHE A 160 -17.51 -14.39 4.17
CA PHE A 160 -16.28 -15.16 3.93
C PHE A 160 -15.87 -15.94 5.19
#